data_AF-A0A9E7GWD8-F1
#
_entry.id   AF-A0A9E7GWD8-F1
#
_cell.length_a   1.000
_cell.length_b   1.000
_cell.length_c   1.000
_cell.angle_alpha   90.00
_cell.angle_beta   90.00
_cell.angle_gamma   90.00
#
_symmetry.space_group_name_H-M   'P 1'
#
loop_
_entity.id
_entity.type
_entity.pdbx_description
1 polymer ?
#
loop_
_entity_poly.entity_id
_entity_poly.type
_entity_poly.pdbx_seq_one_letter_code
_entity_poly.pdbx_strand_id
1 'polypeptide(L)'
;MAYADHYERALTNGVLSIQRGTEPGIMIYFLPMNPGGSKAVSGQGGWGTPTATFWCCYGTGPSNASLRPSAWPPLTFLLTFLCAVAATESFSKLGDSIYFEEEGAVPTLYVIQFISSTLNWRSGGLTLRQNAPQVSSLDHHFRVQFTVASVNKVIQQHEFHAL
;
A
#
# COMPACT_ATOMS: atom_id res chain seq x y z
N MET A 1 17.49 -9.88 -1.03
CA MET A 1 16.31 -10.60 -0.51
C MET A 1 15.80 -10.07 0.84
N ALA A 2 16.64 -9.81 1.85
CA ALA A 2 16.16 -9.33 3.18
C ALA A 2 15.33 -8.03 3.14
N TYR A 3 15.61 -7.14 2.19
CA TYR A 3 14.84 -5.89 2.03
C TYR A 3 13.40 -6.14 1.55
N ALA A 4 13.18 -7.12 0.68
CA ALA A 4 11.87 -7.45 0.15
C ALA A 4 10.96 -8.05 1.24
N ASP A 5 11.50 -8.96 2.06
CA ASP A 5 10.80 -9.52 3.23
C ASP A 5 10.42 -8.43 4.25
N HIS A 6 11.33 -7.50 4.51
CA HIS A 6 11.04 -6.34 5.36
C HIS A 6 9.90 -5.48 4.78
N TYR A 7 9.92 -5.22 3.47
CA TYR A 7 8.89 -4.45 2.78
C TYR A 7 7.52 -5.12 2.87
N GLU A 8 7.44 -6.41 2.55
CA GLU A 8 6.20 -7.18 2.61
C GLU A 8 5.61 -7.18 4.03
N ARG A 9 6.47 -7.40 5.05
CA ARG A 9 6.05 -7.41 6.44
C ARG A 9 5.55 -6.05 6.90
N ALA A 10 6.23 -4.97 6.53
CA ALA A 10 5.85 -3.60 6.87
C ALA A 10 4.57 -3.16 6.16
N LEU A 11 4.40 -3.56 4.90
CA LEU A 11 3.19 -3.25 4.13
C LEU A 11 1.98 -4.00 4.68
N THR A 12 2.09 -5.32 4.85
CA THR A 12 0.96 -6.17 5.24
C THR A 12 0.54 -5.95 6.70
N ASN A 13 1.51 -5.89 7.63
CA ASN A 13 1.21 -5.76 9.06
C ASN A 13 1.18 -4.31 9.54
N GLY A 14 1.88 -3.41 8.85
CA GLY A 14 1.86 -1.97 9.15
C GLY A 14 0.75 -1.30 8.38
N VAL A 15 1.02 -0.98 7.11
CA VAL A 15 0.20 -0.12 6.25
C VAL A 15 -1.21 -0.67 6.06
N LEU A 16 -1.38 -1.88 5.52
CA LEU A 16 -2.71 -2.44 5.24
C LEU A 16 -3.55 -2.62 6.52
N SER A 17 -2.90 -2.77 7.68
CA SER A 17 -3.59 -3.01 8.95
C SER A 17 -4.24 -1.76 9.54
N ILE A 18 -3.93 -0.56 9.04
CA ILE A 18 -4.47 0.70 9.59
C ILE A 18 -5.82 1.05 8.99
N GLN A 19 -6.16 0.52 7.81
CA GLN A 19 -7.46 0.75 7.17
C GLN A 19 -8.48 -0.28 7.65
N ARG A 20 -9.71 0.16 7.84
CA ARG A 20 -10.82 -0.71 8.16
C ARG A 20 -11.26 -1.46 6.90
N GLY A 21 -11.06 -2.77 6.87
CA GLY A 21 -11.38 -3.58 5.69
C GLY A 21 -12.85 -3.54 5.26
N THR A 22 -13.78 -3.33 6.20
CA THR A 22 -15.23 -3.25 5.91
C THR A 22 -15.68 -1.87 5.46
N GLU A 23 -14.90 -0.82 5.74
CA GLU A 23 -15.29 0.58 5.54
C GLU A 23 -14.11 1.37 4.96
N PRO A 24 -14.07 1.54 3.62
CA PRO A 24 -12.96 2.23 2.98
C PRO A 24 -12.89 3.69 3.42
N GLY A 25 -11.66 4.21 3.60
CA GLY A 25 -11.44 5.57 4.06
C GLY A 25 -11.54 5.76 5.57
N ILE A 26 -11.76 4.70 6.36
CA ILE A 26 -11.63 4.74 7.82
C ILE A 26 -10.30 4.13 8.24
N MET A 27 -9.50 4.89 8.98
CA MET A 27 -8.16 4.55 9.39
C MET A 27 -7.96 4.79 10.89
N ILE A 28 -7.00 4.08 11.48
CA ILE A 28 -6.50 4.35 12.83
C ILE A 28 -5.20 5.15 12.76
N TYR A 29 -4.93 5.95 13.80
CA TYR A 29 -3.67 6.67 13.92
C TYR A 29 -2.59 5.82 14.60
N PHE A 30 -2.88 5.33 15.81
CA PHE A 30 -2.00 4.41 16.52
C PHE A 30 -2.49 2.98 16.37
N LEU A 31 -1.59 2.11 15.89
CA LEU A 31 -1.79 0.68 15.90
C LEU A 31 -1.45 0.13 17.30
N PRO A 32 -2.43 -0.34 18.10
CA PRO A 32 -2.13 -0.92 19.41
C PRO A 32 -1.34 -2.23 19.23
N MET A 33 -0.18 -2.31 19.88
CA MET A 33 0.68 -3.51 19.88
C MET A 33 0.53 -4.34 21.17
N ASN A 34 -0.34 -3.90 22.07
CA ASN A 34 -0.58 -4.52 23.36
C ASN A 34 -1.33 -5.87 23.17
N PRO A 35 -0.95 -6.94 23.89
CA PRO A 35 -1.69 -8.20 23.86
C PRO A 35 -3.18 -7.98 24.23
N GLY A 36 -4.09 -8.48 23.38
CA GLY A 36 -5.54 -8.32 23.59
C GLY A 36 -6.10 -6.92 23.32
N GLY A 37 -5.27 -5.97 22.86
CA GLY A 37 -5.71 -4.63 22.49
C GLY A 37 -6.54 -4.65 21.19
N SER A 38 -7.69 -3.97 21.19
CA SER A 38 -8.53 -3.82 20.00
C SER A 38 -8.13 -2.58 19.20
N LYS A 39 -8.08 -2.69 17.87
CA LYS A 39 -7.94 -1.54 16.95
C LYS A 39 -9.06 -0.50 17.13
N ALA A 40 -10.22 -0.92 17.65
CA ALA A 40 -11.31 -0.03 18.00
C ALA A 40 -11.01 0.87 19.21
N VAL A 41 -9.93 0.62 19.95
CA VAL A 41 -9.48 1.42 21.10
C VAL A 41 -8.01 1.78 20.87
N SER A 42 -7.77 2.67 19.91
CA SER A 42 -6.46 3.29 19.66
C SER A 42 -6.31 4.54 20.54
N GLY A 43 -5.08 5.01 20.77
CA GLY A 43 -4.78 6.13 21.69
C GLY A 43 -5.49 7.47 21.40
N GLN A 44 -6.15 7.63 20.25
CA GLN A 44 -7.01 8.78 19.90
C GLN A 44 -8.51 8.44 19.80
N GLY A 45 -8.95 7.33 20.40
CA GLY A 45 -10.36 6.96 20.44
C GLY A 45 -10.80 5.93 19.40
N GLY A 46 -9.86 5.17 18.80
CA GLY A 46 -10.19 4.06 17.91
C GLY A 46 -10.15 4.39 16.43
N TRP A 47 -11.16 3.92 15.71
CA TRP A 47 -11.37 4.19 14.29
C TRP A 47 -11.78 5.64 14.08
N GLY A 48 -11.14 6.31 13.12
CA GLY A 48 -11.57 7.65 12.72
C GLY A 48 -12.92 7.65 12.00
N THR A 49 -13.42 8.84 11.69
CA THR A 49 -14.61 9.04 10.87
C THR A 49 -14.23 9.65 9.52
N PRO A 50 -14.95 9.37 8.43
CA PRO A 50 -14.62 9.90 7.10
C PRO A 50 -14.62 11.43 7.01
N THR A 51 -15.38 12.12 7.88
CA THR A 51 -15.64 13.56 7.75
C THR A 51 -15.27 14.40 8.98
N ALA A 52 -14.90 13.78 10.10
CA ALA A 52 -14.60 14.51 11.34
C ALA A 52 -13.25 14.14 11.98
N THR A 53 -12.45 13.27 11.33
CA THR A 53 -11.16 12.83 11.86
C THR A 53 -10.04 13.15 10.86
N PHE A 54 -9.31 14.24 11.10
CA PHE A 54 -8.25 14.75 10.23
C PHE A 54 -6.89 14.64 10.90
N TRP A 55 -6.47 13.41 11.17
CA TRP A 55 -5.13 13.15 11.68
C TRP A 55 -4.11 13.12 10.53
N CYS A 56 -2.80 13.22 10.84
CA CYS A 56 -1.79 13.17 9.78
C CYS A 56 -1.79 11.85 8.98
N CYS A 57 -2.36 10.77 9.51
CA CYS A 57 -2.54 9.50 8.78
C CYS A 57 -3.64 9.54 7.70
N TYR A 58 -4.62 10.44 7.81
CA TYR A 58 -5.63 10.65 6.76
C TYR A 58 -5.16 11.64 5.68
N GLY A 59 -4.09 12.37 5.98
CA GLY A 59 -3.79 13.65 5.36
C GLY A 59 -4.60 14.78 5.97
N THR A 60 -3.99 15.96 6.09
CA THR A 60 -4.64 17.14 6.66
C THR A 60 -5.75 17.63 5.75
N GLY A 61 -6.98 17.28 6.08
CA GLY A 61 -8.09 18.24 5.97
C GLY A 61 -7.96 19.28 7.08
N PRO A 62 -8.58 20.47 6.95
CA PRO A 62 -8.56 21.48 8.02
C PRO A 62 -9.14 20.86 9.29
N SER A 63 -8.26 20.57 10.24
CA SER A 63 -8.64 20.19 11.59
C SER A 63 -9.55 21.28 12.17
N ASN A 64 -10.74 20.90 12.58
CA ASN A 64 -11.59 21.69 13.46
C ASN A 64 -12.01 20.66 14.55
N ALA A 65 -11.83 20.86 15.86
CA ALA A 65 -11.87 22.08 16.64
C ALA A 65 -10.95 22.04 17.87
N SER A 66 -10.01 22.99 17.92
CA SER A 66 -9.84 23.85 19.11
C SER A 66 -9.70 25.27 18.58
N LEU A 67 -10.82 25.98 18.64
CA LEU A 67 -11.10 27.31 18.08
C LEU A 67 -10.04 28.36 18.42
N ARG A 68 -9.54 29.07 17.39
CA ARG A 68 -9.68 30.53 17.25
C ARG A 68 -9.27 30.99 15.84
N PRO A 69 -10.23 31.37 14.97
CA PRO A 69 -9.98 31.76 13.57
C PRO A 69 -9.17 33.05 13.35
N SER A 70 -8.73 33.74 14.42
CA SER A 70 -8.18 35.11 14.32
C SER A 70 -6.65 35.20 14.47
N ALA A 71 -5.90 34.09 14.39
CA ALA A 71 -4.50 34.08 14.84
C ALA A 71 -3.45 33.64 13.81
N TRP A 72 -3.82 33.27 12.58
CA TRP A 72 -2.86 32.68 11.64
C TRP A 72 -2.60 33.57 10.43
N PRO A 73 -1.36 34.08 10.23
CA PRO A 73 -1.00 34.90 9.08
C PRO A 73 -0.98 34.06 7.79
N PRO A 74 -1.25 34.68 6.62
CA PRO A 74 -1.48 33.97 5.34
C PRO A 74 -0.34 33.05 4.89
N LEU A 75 0.89 33.24 5.39
CA LEU A 75 2.04 32.36 5.07
C LEU A 75 1.99 30.97 5.73
N THR A 76 1.27 30.79 6.83
CA THR A 76 1.18 29.49 7.53
C THR A 76 0.23 28.49 6.84
N PHE A 77 -0.63 28.99 5.94
CA PHE A 77 -1.56 28.16 5.18
C PHE A 77 -0.84 27.31 4.11
N LEU A 78 0.27 27.80 3.56
CA LEU A 78 1.03 27.10 2.49
C LEU A 78 1.95 26.00 3.05
N LEU A 79 2.52 26.20 4.24
CA LEU A 79 3.50 25.28 4.84
C LEU A 79 2.83 24.01 5.42
N THR A 80 1.55 24.11 5.80
CA THR A 80 0.78 23.00 6.39
C THR A 80 0.33 21.97 5.35
N PHE A 81 0.27 22.34 4.06
CA PHE A 81 -0.14 21.46 2.96
C PHE A 81 0.90 20.37 2.59
N LEU A 82 2.17 20.54 2.97
CA LEU A 82 3.28 19.67 2.53
C LEU A 82 3.50 18.41 3.40
N CYS A 83 2.93 18.33 4.60
CA CYS A 83 3.23 17.26 5.58
C CYS A 83 2.18 16.11 5.63
N ALA A 84 1.11 16.22 4.85
CA ALA A 84 -0.10 15.41 4.94
C ALA A 84 -0.17 14.18 4.03
N VAL A 85 0.81 13.99 3.17
CA VAL A 85 0.66 13.07 2.05
C VAL A 85 0.87 11.61 2.52
N ALA A 86 1.61 11.36 3.61
CA ALA A 86 2.19 10.06 3.92
C ALA A 86 1.28 8.80 3.87
N ALA A 87 0.14 8.75 4.55
CA ALA A 87 -0.58 7.46 4.74
C ALA A 87 -1.68 7.19 3.70
N THR A 88 -2.52 8.15 3.35
CA THR A 88 -3.48 8.00 2.23
C THR A 88 -2.79 7.93 0.87
N GLU A 89 -1.65 8.61 0.70
CA GLU A 89 -0.78 8.43 -0.48
C GLU A 89 -0.16 7.04 -0.53
N SER A 90 0.26 6.49 0.62
CA SER A 90 0.82 5.14 0.68
C SER A 90 -0.18 4.11 0.15
N PHE A 91 -1.47 4.25 0.49
CA PHE A 91 -2.53 3.38 -0.06
C PHE A 91 -2.76 3.57 -1.56
N SER A 92 -2.56 4.79 -2.07
CA SER A 92 -2.71 5.08 -3.50
C SER A 92 -1.53 4.56 -4.32
N LYS A 93 -0.36 4.40 -3.71
CA LYS A 93 0.90 3.96 -4.36
C LYS A 93 1.29 2.52 -4.03
N LEU A 94 0.38 1.69 -3.51
CA LEU A 94 0.67 0.28 -3.22
C LEU A 94 1.17 -0.47 -4.47
N GLY A 95 0.61 -0.13 -5.64
CA GLY A 95 0.96 -0.75 -6.92
C GLY A 95 2.40 -0.47 -7.39
N ASP A 96 3.01 0.63 -6.97
CA ASP A 96 4.36 1.04 -7.39
C ASP A 96 5.43 0.13 -6.76
N SER A 97 5.10 -0.53 -5.66
CA SER A 97 6.00 -1.42 -4.91
C SER A 97 5.89 -2.89 -5.34
N ILE A 98 5.19 -3.23 -6.42
CA ILE A 98 5.05 -4.63 -6.86
C ILE A 98 6.26 -5.07 -7.70
N TYR A 99 6.76 -4.16 -8.54
CA TYR A 99 7.78 -4.42 -9.54
C TYR A 99 8.90 -3.40 -9.44
N PHE A 100 10.16 -3.86 -9.49
CA PHE A 100 11.33 -2.98 -9.60
C PHE A 100 12.11 -3.33 -10.85
N GLU A 101 12.46 -2.32 -11.65
CA GLU A 101 13.32 -2.50 -12.81
C GLU A 101 14.73 -1.99 -12.53
N GLU A 102 15.73 -2.70 -13.06
CA GLU A 102 17.13 -2.30 -13.03
C GLU A 102 17.60 -2.04 -14.46
N GLU A 103 18.04 -0.81 -14.71
CA GLU A 103 18.59 -0.39 -16.00
C GLU A 103 20.03 -0.92 -16.12
N GLY A 104 20.19 -2.01 -16.87
CA GLY A 104 21.48 -2.61 -17.20
C GLY A 104 21.61 -2.90 -18.70
N ALA A 105 22.73 -3.52 -19.09
CA ALA A 105 22.92 -3.98 -20.48
C ALA A 105 21.84 -4.98 -20.93
N VAL A 106 21.22 -5.68 -19.96
CA VAL A 106 19.99 -6.44 -20.13
C VAL A 106 19.00 -5.91 -19.09
N PRO A 107 17.85 -5.36 -19.49
CA PRO A 107 16.88 -4.85 -18.52
C PRO A 107 16.38 -6.01 -17.66
N THR A 108 16.44 -5.87 -16.34
CA THR A 108 16.04 -6.92 -15.38
C THR A 108 14.85 -6.43 -14.57
N LEU A 109 13.81 -7.26 -14.47
CA LEU A 109 12.60 -6.98 -13.71
C LEU A 109 12.54 -7.88 -12.48
N TYR A 110 12.48 -7.26 -11.30
CA TYR A 110 12.27 -7.93 -10.02
C TYR A 110 10.79 -7.86 -9.63
N VAL A 111 10.19 -9.01 -9.38
CA VAL A 111 8.85 -9.11 -8.77
C VAL A 111 9.04 -9.32 -7.28
N ILE A 112 8.57 -8.38 -6.46
CA ILE A 112 8.72 -8.47 -5.00
C ILE A 112 7.43 -8.79 -4.25
N GLN A 113 6.26 -8.58 -4.87
CA GLN A 113 4.96 -8.87 -4.26
C GLN A 113 4.07 -9.71 -5.17
N PHE A 114 3.46 -10.75 -4.60
CA PHE A 114 2.56 -11.65 -5.31
C PHE A 114 1.10 -11.17 -5.23
N ILE A 115 0.81 -10.02 -5.84
CA ILE A 115 -0.54 -9.45 -5.95
C ILE A 115 -1.01 -9.50 -7.40
N SER A 116 -2.25 -9.95 -7.61
CA SER A 116 -2.84 -10.04 -8.96
C SER A 116 -2.81 -8.67 -9.66
N SER A 117 -2.03 -8.53 -10.73
CA SER A 117 -1.79 -7.26 -11.42
C SER A 117 -1.30 -7.47 -12.85
N THR A 118 -1.38 -6.41 -13.66
CA THR A 118 -0.86 -6.39 -15.04
C THR A 118 0.13 -5.24 -15.18
N LEU A 119 1.35 -5.55 -15.63
CA LEU A 119 2.42 -4.60 -15.89
C LEU A 119 2.71 -4.53 -17.39
N ASN A 120 2.69 -3.33 -17.95
CA ASN A 120 3.21 -3.06 -19.28
C ASN A 120 4.66 -2.56 -19.16
N TRP A 121 5.61 -3.43 -19.46
CA TRP A 121 7.04 -3.17 -19.30
C TRP A 121 7.65 -2.67 -20.61
N ARG A 122 7.86 -1.35 -20.71
CA ARG A 122 8.31 -0.69 -21.94
C ARG A 122 9.78 -0.95 -22.27
N SER A 123 10.65 -0.93 -21.28
CA SER A 123 12.10 -1.15 -21.43
C SER A 123 12.40 -2.58 -21.89
N GLY A 124 11.63 -3.57 -21.43
CA GLY A 124 11.72 -4.96 -21.90
C GLY A 124 10.82 -5.31 -23.09
N GLY A 125 9.88 -4.45 -23.50
CA GLY A 125 8.95 -4.73 -24.60
C GLY A 125 7.98 -5.89 -24.35
N LEU A 126 7.60 -6.12 -23.10
CA LEU A 126 6.74 -7.23 -22.66
C LEU A 126 5.58 -6.73 -21.79
N THR A 127 4.48 -7.46 -21.78
CA THR A 127 3.38 -7.32 -20.82
C THR A 127 3.36 -8.53 -19.91
N LEU A 128 3.49 -8.30 -18.61
CA LEU A 128 3.45 -9.31 -17.57
C LEU A 128 2.09 -9.27 -16.88
N ARG A 129 1.41 -10.40 -16.78
CA ARG A 129 0.19 -10.55 -16.00
C ARG A 129 0.41 -11.60 -14.92
N GLN A 130 0.27 -11.18 -13.67
CA GLN A 130 0.34 -12.04 -12.50
C GLN A 130 -1.07 -12.29 -11.98
N ASN A 131 -1.42 -13.55 -11.73
CA ASN A 131 -2.65 -13.93 -11.06
C ASN A 131 -2.29 -14.65 -9.75
N ALA A 132 -2.64 -14.01 -8.63
CA ALA A 132 -2.42 -14.52 -7.29
C ALA A 132 -3.78 -14.69 -6.59
N PRO A 133 -4.18 -15.94 -6.28
CA PRO A 133 -5.43 -16.21 -5.56
C PRO A 133 -5.35 -15.68 -4.12
N GLN A 134 -6.49 -15.56 -3.44
CA GLN A 134 -6.47 -15.19 -2.02
C GLN A 134 -5.81 -16.28 -1.19
N VAL A 135 -4.97 -15.88 -0.23
CA VAL A 135 -4.30 -16.79 0.68
C VAL A 135 -5.32 -17.33 1.68
N SER A 136 -5.53 -18.64 1.67
CA SER A 136 -6.36 -19.35 2.64
C SER A 136 -5.47 -20.25 3.49
N SER A 137 -5.72 -20.30 4.80
CA SER A 137 -5.00 -21.21 5.71
C SER A 137 -5.25 -22.69 5.40
N LEU A 138 -6.26 -23.00 4.58
CA LEU A 138 -6.59 -24.36 4.17
C LEU A 138 -5.68 -24.88 3.05
N ASP A 139 -5.07 -23.99 2.28
CA ASP A 139 -4.22 -24.36 1.16
C ASP A 139 -2.75 -24.38 1.60
N HIS A 140 -2.16 -25.58 1.63
CA HIS A 140 -0.74 -25.76 1.97
C HIS A 140 0.23 -25.25 0.88
N HIS A 141 -0.27 -24.89 -0.30
CA HIS A 141 0.56 -24.43 -1.42
C HIS A 141 -0.03 -23.16 -2.01
N PHE A 142 0.78 -22.10 -2.05
CA PHE A 142 0.42 -20.86 -2.71
C PHE A 142 0.93 -20.86 -4.16
N ARG A 143 0.01 -20.94 -5.12
CA ARG A 143 0.32 -20.96 -6.55
C ARG A 143 0.08 -19.60 -7.17
N VAL A 144 1.10 -19.08 -7.84
CA VAL A 144 1.04 -17.82 -8.59
C VAL A 144 1.25 -18.12 -10.07
N GLN A 145 0.34 -17.65 -10.91
CA GLN A 145 0.42 -17.83 -12.35
C GLN A 145 0.95 -16.56 -13.01
N PHE A 146 2.00 -16.72 -13.81
CA PHE A 146 2.57 -15.63 -14.60
C PHE A 146 2.29 -15.89 -16.08
N THR A 147 1.68 -14.90 -16.73
CA THR A 147 1.48 -14.89 -18.17
C THR A 147 2.33 -13.77 -18.75
N VAL A 148 3.30 -14.13 -19.59
CA VAL A 148 4.12 -13.16 -20.31
C VAL A 148 3.61 -13.06 -21.75
N ALA A 149 3.33 -11.85 -22.20
CA ALA A 149 3.02 -11.56 -23.58
C ALA A 149 4.05 -10.58 -24.12
N SER A 150 4.72 -10.91 -25.22
CA SER A 150 5.45 -9.90 -25.97
C SER A 150 4.46 -9.06 -26.76
N VAL A 151 4.78 -7.78 -26.93
CA VAL A 151 4.00 -6.84 -27.77
C VAL A 151 3.79 -7.39 -29.19
N ASN A 152 4.62 -8.34 -29.65
CA ASN A 152 4.51 -8.99 -30.96
C ASN A 152 4.19 -10.51 -30.94
N LYS A 153 4.07 -11.17 -29.77
CA LYS A 153 3.67 -12.59 -29.67
C LYS A 153 3.40 -13.01 -28.22
N VAL A 154 2.29 -13.69 -27.96
CA VAL A 154 2.02 -14.32 -26.64
C VAL A 154 2.94 -15.52 -26.50
N ILE A 155 3.87 -15.50 -25.54
CA ILE A 155 4.81 -16.62 -25.32
C ILE A 155 4.99 -16.83 -23.81
N GLN A 156 4.57 -18.02 -23.38
CA GLN A 156 4.83 -18.71 -22.10
C GLN A 156 3.95 -18.31 -20.91
N GLN A 157 3.08 -19.26 -20.51
CA GLN A 157 2.57 -19.39 -19.15
C GLN A 157 3.61 -20.19 -18.36
N HIS A 158 4.04 -19.67 -17.21
CA HIS A 158 4.83 -20.44 -16.26
C HIS A 158 4.15 -20.41 -14.90
N GLU A 159 3.99 -21.59 -14.33
CA GLU A 159 3.42 -21.83 -13.01
C GLU A 159 4.59 -22.01 -12.05
N PHE A 160 4.73 -21.09 -11.10
CA PHE A 160 5.80 -21.15 -10.10
C PHE A 160 5.21 -21.51 -8.74
N HIS A 161 5.86 -22.46 -8.07
CA HIS A 161 5.53 -22.87 -6.71
C HIS A 161 6.36 -22.04 -5.74
N ALA A 162 5.72 -21.15 -4.99
CA ALA A 162 6.35 -20.53 -3.82
C ALA A 162 6.37 -21.59 -2.70
N LEU A 163 7.57 -21.92 -2.20
CA LEU A 163 7.79 -22.82 -1.06
C LEU A 163 7.48 -22.11 0.26
#